data_AF-A0A9D2LRT4-F1
#
_entry.id   AF-A0A9D2LRT4-F1
#
_cell.length_a   1.000
_cell.length_b   1.000
_cell.length_c   1.000
_cell.angle_alpha   90.00
_cell.angle_beta   90.00
_cell.angle_gamma   90.00
#
_symmetry.space_group_name_H-M   'P 1'
#
loop_
_entity.id
_entity.type
_entity.pdbx_description
1 polymer ?
#
loop_
_entity_poly.entity_id
_entity_poly.type
_entity_poly.pdbx_seq_one_letter_code
_entity_poly.pdbx_strand_id
1 'polypeptide(L)'
;MSDRVYLAIDLKSFYASVECIERGLDPMTTNLVVADQSRTEKTICLAVSPSLKGYGIPGRPRLFEVVQRVKTINEERKRTAPGHRLTGISWKAPELKAFPTLAVDYLVAPPQMALYMQYSAKIYEVYLKYIAPEDIHVYSIDEVFMDVTGYLGTYKMTARELAAKMIRDVQETIGITATAGVGTNLYLAKVAMDIEAKHIQPDANGVRIAQLDERSYRQLLWSHRPLTDFWRVGQGYAKKLEENGLFTMGDIARCSIGKETDYYNEELLYRLFGVNAELLIDHAWGWEPCTISDIKAYKPASNSIGAGQVLSCPYPYDKARLVLREMADMLSLDLVDQKLVTKQLVLTVGYDRENLQRSGSGNKYQGEISKDRYGRSIPKHAHGTENLKHYTSSTKLLMAAATELFERIVNPNLLVRRLYLTATHVIDESLVPEEEHFEQMELFTDYDAIEKQKEKDAADQEREKRWQKAVLDIKKKYGKNAILRGMNFEDGATARERNGQIGGHKK
;
A
#
# COMPACT_ATOMS: atom_id res chain seq x y z
N MET A 1 -6.69 -35.23 7.36
CA MET A 1 -5.76 -34.07 7.29
C MET A 1 -5.72 -33.49 8.68
N SER A 2 -4.55 -33.14 9.22
CA SER A 2 -4.49 -32.40 10.49
C SER A 2 -5.27 -31.10 10.31
N ASP A 3 -6.12 -30.74 11.27
CA ASP A 3 -6.78 -29.43 11.26
C ASP A 3 -5.69 -28.36 11.32
N ARG A 4 -5.52 -27.62 10.21
CA ARG A 4 -4.55 -26.53 10.13
C ARG A 4 -5.03 -25.37 10.99
N VAL A 5 -4.10 -24.65 11.59
CA VAL A 5 -4.40 -23.49 12.42
C VAL A 5 -3.47 -22.35 12.06
N TYR A 6 -4.08 -21.26 11.63
CA TYR A 6 -3.39 -20.03 11.24
C TYR A 6 -3.68 -18.91 12.24
N LEU A 7 -2.69 -18.04 12.43
CA LEU A 7 -2.83 -16.78 13.13
C LEU A 7 -2.67 -15.62 12.15
N ALA A 8 -3.51 -14.60 12.30
CA ALA A 8 -3.27 -13.26 11.78
C ALA A 8 -3.05 -12.33 12.99
N ILE A 9 -1.99 -11.53 12.99
CA ILE A 9 -1.70 -10.57 14.07
C ILE A 9 -1.49 -9.19 13.47
N ASP A 10 -2.24 -8.19 13.96
CA ASP A 10 -2.21 -6.78 13.55
C ASP A 10 -1.92 -5.86 14.75
N LEU A 11 -0.89 -5.01 14.62
CA LEU A 11 -0.49 -4.10 15.69
C LEU A 11 -1.45 -2.92 15.83
N LYS A 12 -1.85 -2.63 17.06
CA LYS A 12 -2.88 -1.61 17.33
C LYS A 12 -2.39 -0.22 16.97
N SER A 13 -2.93 0.37 15.91
CA SER A 13 -2.63 1.75 15.48
C SER A 13 -1.13 2.02 15.38
N PHE A 14 -0.40 1.09 14.76
CA PHE A 14 1.06 0.96 14.82
C PHE A 14 1.84 2.27 14.83
N TYR A 15 1.70 3.11 13.80
CA TYR A 15 2.47 4.37 13.73
C TYR A 15 2.19 5.31 14.90
N ALA A 16 0.92 5.44 15.34
CA ALA A 16 0.58 6.28 16.47
C ALA A 16 1.13 5.70 17.79
N SER A 17 1.16 4.38 17.92
CA SER A 17 1.70 3.69 19.09
C SER A 17 3.21 3.87 19.19
N VAL A 18 3.95 3.72 18.09
CA VAL A 18 5.39 4.01 18.04
C VAL A 18 5.66 5.46 18.43
N GLU A 19 4.92 6.42 17.87
CA GLU A 19 5.11 7.85 18.21
C GLU A 19 4.78 8.17 19.67
N CYS A 20 3.85 7.45 20.31
CA CYS A 20 3.59 7.58 21.75
C CYS A 20 4.77 7.06 22.58
N ILE A 21 5.28 5.87 22.25
CA ILE A 21 6.40 5.22 22.96
C ILE A 21 7.66 6.07 22.91
N GLU A 22 8.04 6.58 21.74
CA GLU A 22 9.20 7.48 21.58
C GLU A 22 9.07 8.79 22.38
N ARG A 23 7.86 9.16 22.79
CA ARG A 23 7.59 10.35 23.62
C ARG A 23 7.41 10.02 25.11
N GLY A 24 7.60 8.77 25.52
CA GLY A 24 7.35 8.32 26.89
C GLY A 24 5.87 8.39 27.28
N LEU A 25 4.97 8.26 26.29
CA LEU A 25 3.51 8.32 26.46
C LEU A 25 2.90 6.94 26.27
N ASP A 26 1.78 6.68 26.95
CA ASP A 26 1.03 5.43 26.79
C ASP A 26 0.16 5.48 25.51
N PRO A 27 0.38 4.56 24.53
CA PRO A 27 -0.39 4.49 23.30
C PRO A 27 -1.91 4.36 23.49
N MET A 28 -2.35 3.72 24.56
CA MET A 28 -3.77 3.40 24.77
C MET A 28 -4.57 4.56 25.36
N THR A 29 -3.88 5.49 26.03
CA THR A 29 -4.52 6.60 26.76
C THR A 29 -4.21 7.97 26.19
N THR A 30 -3.24 8.10 25.28
CA THR A 30 -2.81 9.37 24.70
C THR A 30 -3.51 9.65 23.37
N ASN A 31 -4.21 10.78 23.27
CA ASN A 31 -4.77 11.26 22.02
C ASN A 31 -3.65 11.82 21.14
N LEU A 32 -3.24 11.05 20.14
CA LEU A 32 -2.23 11.41 19.16
C LEU A 32 -2.70 11.09 17.73
N VAL A 33 -2.29 11.93 16.78
CA VAL A 33 -2.42 11.69 15.33
C VAL A 33 -1.06 11.82 14.65
N VAL A 34 -0.78 10.91 13.71
CA VAL A 34 0.46 10.94 12.92
C VAL A 34 0.17 11.64 11.60
N ALA A 35 0.64 12.87 11.46
CA ALA A 35 0.40 13.73 10.30
C ALA A 35 1.51 14.77 10.13
N ASP A 36 1.75 15.17 8.88
CA ASP A 36 2.70 16.24 8.55
C ASP A 36 1.99 17.60 8.59
N GLN A 37 2.06 18.29 9.73
CA GLN A 37 1.49 19.64 9.93
C GLN A 37 2.19 20.74 9.14
N SER A 38 3.40 20.51 8.62
CA SER A 38 4.06 21.51 7.77
C SER A 38 3.34 21.69 6.42
N ARG A 39 2.49 20.71 6.05
CA ARG A 39 1.60 20.76 4.90
C ARG A 39 0.25 21.38 5.29
N THR A 40 -0.66 21.43 4.32
CA THR A 40 -2.06 21.85 4.58
C THR A 40 -2.79 20.85 5.48
N GLU A 41 -3.85 21.28 6.16
CA GLU A 41 -4.79 20.39 6.89
C GLU A 41 -5.50 19.35 6.02
N LYS A 42 -5.38 19.47 4.68
CA LYS A 42 -5.81 18.43 3.73
C LYS A 42 -4.83 17.24 3.68
N THR A 43 -3.76 17.25 4.46
CA THR A 43 -2.81 16.14 4.56
C THR A 43 -3.49 14.87 5.08
N ILE A 44 -2.95 13.72 4.71
CA ILE A 44 -3.42 12.41 5.19
C ILE A 44 -2.80 12.17 6.56
N CYS A 45 -3.62 11.76 7.51
CA CYS A 45 -3.13 11.20 8.77
C CYS A 45 -2.80 9.72 8.53
N LEU A 46 -1.56 9.32 8.80
CA LEU A 46 -1.11 7.95 8.65
C LEU A 46 -1.75 7.01 9.67
N ALA A 47 -1.90 7.49 10.90
CA ALA A 47 -2.55 6.76 11.98
C ALA A 47 -3.17 7.74 12.99
N VAL A 48 -4.17 7.22 13.69
CA VAL A 48 -4.82 7.86 14.84
C VAL A 48 -4.71 6.88 16.01
N SER A 49 -4.31 7.40 17.17
CA SER A 49 -4.22 6.63 18.42
C SER A 49 -5.55 5.96 18.81
N PRO A 50 -5.51 4.83 19.52
CA PRO A 50 -6.70 4.12 20.00
C PRO A 50 -7.69 4.99 20.79
N SER A 51 -7.18 5.83 21.69
CA SER A 51 -7.98 6.75 22.51
C SER A 51 -8.72 7.79 21.66
N LEU A 52 -8.04 8.38 20.67
CA LEU A 52 -8.63 9.39 19.79
C LEU A 52 -9.65 8.78 18.81
N LYS A 53 -9.43 7.54 18.36
CA LYS A 53 -10.44 6.74 17.62
C LYS A 53 -11.72 6.52 18.43
N GLY A 54 -11.62 6.44 19.76
CA GLY A 54 -12.76 6.30 20.66
C GLY A 54 -13.80 7.41 20.53
N TYR A 55 -13.44 8.55 19.94
CA TYR A 55 -14.37 9.65 19.65
C TYR A 55 -15.06 9.56 18.27
N GLY A 56 -14.92 8.43 17.56
CA GLY A 56 -15.49 8.22 16.23
C GLY A 56 -14.65 8.82 15.09
N ILE A 57 -13.37 9.10 15.34
CA ILE A 57 -12.42 9.53 14.30
C ILE A 57 -11.93 8.26 13.58
N PRO A 58 -11.98 8.20 12.24
CA PRO A 58 -11.54 7.01 11.51
C PRO A 58 -10.02 6.81 11.63
N GLY A 59 -9.51 5.64 11.23
CA GLY A 59 -8.08 5.33 11.41
C GLY A 59 -7.12 6.07 10.47
N ARG A 60 -7.60 6.51 9.30
CA ARG A 60 -6.83 7.25 8.28
C ARG A 60 -7.60 8.47 7.74
N PRO A 61 -7.92 9.46 8.60
CA PRO A 61 -8.63 10.67 8.22
C PRO A 61 -7.72 11.64 7.46
N ARG A 62 -8.30 12.71 6.94
CA ARG A 62 -7.59 13.96 6.69
C ARG A 62 -7.47 14.76 7.98
N LEU A 63 -6.42 15.55 8.13
CA LEU A 63 -6.19 16.31 9.37
C LEU A 63 -7.35 17.26 9.69
N PHE A 64 -7.96 17.89 8.68
CA PHE A 64 -9.14 18.75 8.89
C PHE A 64 -10.35 17.99 9.45
N GLU A 65 -10.52 16.70 9.14
CA GLU A 65 -11.63 15.87 9.68
C GLU A 65 -11.42 15.63 11.19
N VAL A 66 -10.17 15.47 11.61
CA VAL A 66 -9.79 15.38 13.04
C VAL A 66 -10.11 16.70 13.75
N VAL A 67 -9.66 17.82 13.19
CA VAL A 67 -9.92 19.18 13.73
C VAL A 67 -11.42 19.42 13.90
N GLN A 68 -12.20 19.14 12.85
CA GLN A 68 -13.66 19.32 12.87
C GLN A 68 -14.32 18.42 13.91
N ARG A 69 -13.96 17.14 13.97
CA ARG A 69 -14.58 16.20 14.91
C ARG A 69 -14.26 16.56 16.35
N VAL A 70 -13.02 16.93 16.66
CA VAL A 70 -12.60 17.40 17.99
C VAL A 70 -13.33 18.66 18.40
N LYS A 71 -13.54 19.61 17.47
CA LYS A 71 -14.35 20.80 17.73
C LYS A 71 -15.78 20.41 18.13
N THR A 72 -16.44 19.52 17.40
CA THR A 72 -17.79 19.05 17.73
C THR A 72 -17.85 18.38 19.11
N ILE A 73 -16.87 17.54 19.44
CA ILE A 73 -16.79 16.88 20.75
C ILE A 73 -16.63 17.91 21.88
N ASN A 74 -15.84 18.95 21.66
CA ASN A 74 -15.67 20.02 22.64
C ASN A 74 -16.92 20.89 22.79
N GLU A 75 -17.70 21.09 21.72
CA GLU A 75 -19.01 21.72 21.81
C GLU A 75 -20.00 20.88 22.64
N GLU A 76 -20.01 19.56 22.44
CA GLU A 76 -20.81 18.61 23.23
C GLU A 76 -20.38 18.62 24.71
N ARG A 77 -19.08 18.52 24.99
CA ARG A 77 -18.54 18.57 26.35
C ARG A 77 -18.83 19.90 27.03
N LYS A 78 -18.75 21.02 26.30
CA LYS A 78 -19.10 22.34 26.84
C LYS A 78 -20.57 22.39 27.28
N ARG A 79 -21.48 21.71 26.59
CA ARG A 79 -22.90 21.65 26.98
C ARG A 79 -23.12 20.86 28.27
N THR A 80 -22.33 19.81 28.51
CA THR A 80 -22.49 18.93 29.69
C THR A 80 -21.60 19.34 30.87
N ALA A 81 -20.58 20.17 30.64
CA ALA A 81 -19.67 20.63 31.68
C ALA A 81 -20.37 21.55 32.71
N PRO A 82 -19.97 21.48 33.99
CA PRO A 82 -20.44 22.41 35.03
C PRO A 82 -20.28 23.87 34.60
N GLY A 83 -21.36 24.65 34.69
CA GLY A 83 -21.37 26.06 34.27
C GLY A 83 -21.23 26.26 32.75
N HIS A 84 -21.45 25.23 31.94
CA HIS A 84 -21.32 25.23 30.48
C HIS A 84 -19.99 25.80 29.96
N ARG A 85 -18.92 25.56 30.71
CA ARG A 85 -17.59 26.14 30.45
C ARG A 85 -16.50 25.08 30.55
N LEU A 86 -15.59 25.12 29.59
CA LEU A 86 -14.36 24.35 29.64
C LEU A 86 -13.25 25.21 30.26
N THR A 87 -12.50 24.65 31.20
CA THR A 87 -11.51 25.36 32.03
C THR A 87 -10.06 25.01 31.68
N GLY A 88 -9.85 24.07 30.76
CA GLY A 88 -8.54 23.64 30.30
C GLY A 88 -8.63 22.68 29.12
N ILE A 89 -7.49 22.13 28.74
CA ILE A 89 -7.34 21.16 27.66
C ILE A 89 -6.57 19.94 28.19
N SER A 90 -6.83 18.77 27.63
CA SER A 90 -5.99 17.60 27.85
C SER A 90 -6.03 16.67 26.64
N TRP A 91 -4.89 16.05 26.35
CA TRP A 91 -4.76 14.98 25.37
C TRP A 91 -4.73 13.60 26.01
N LYS A 92 -4.91 13.47 27.32
CA LYS A 92 -4.93 12.18 28.02
C LYS A 92 -6.37 11.75 28.32
N ALA A 93 -6.77 10.59 27.82
CA ALA A 93 -8.10 10.05 28.03
C ALA A 93 -8.50 9.90 29.51
N PRO A 94 -7.62 9.46 30.45
CA PRO A 94 -7.95 9.39 31.87
C PRO A 94 -8.27 10.75 32.49
N GLU A 95 -7.50 11.80 32.15
CA GLU A 95 -7.75 13.17 32.63
C GLU A 95 -9.07 13.70 32.07
N LEU A 96 -9.35 13.47 30.79
CA LEU A 96 -10.61 13.86 30.14
C LEU A 96 -11.83 13.14 30.71
N LYS A 97 -11.66 11.92 31.22
CA LYS A 97 -12.72 11.16 31.90
C LYS A 97 -12.93 11.65 33.34
N ALA A 98 -11.85 11.97 34.05
CA ALA A 98 -11.90 12.47 35.42
C ALA A 98 -12.43 13.90 35.52
N PHE A 99 -12.13 14.75 34.54
CA PHE A 99 -12.48 16.18 34.55
C PHE A 99 -13.36 16.55 33.33
N PRO A 100 -14.70 16.57 33.48
CA PRO A 100 -15.61 16.96 32.40
C PRO A 100 -15.40 18.39 31.88
N THR A 101 -14.79 19.27 32.67
CA THR A 101 -14.46 20.65 32.30
C THR A 101 -13.25 20.78 31.38
N LEU A 102 -12.50 19.69 31.12
CA LEU A 102 -11.39 19.72 30.18
C LEU A 102 -11.90 19.49 28.74
N ALA A 103 -11.41 20.32 27.82
CA ALA A 103 -11.57 20.11 26.38
C ALA A 103 -10.63 19.00 25.90
N VAL A 104 -11.11 18.17 24.99
CA VAL A 104 -10.31 17.20 24.26
C VAL A 104 -9.34 17.94 23.37
N ASP A 105 -8.06 17.63 23.54
CA ASP A 105 -6.99 18.01 22.63
C ASP A 105 -6.23 16.77 22.17
N TYR A 106 -5.29 16.93 21.24
CA TYR A 106 -4.47 15.86 20.70
C TYR A 106 -3.08 16.33 20.28
N LEU A 107 -2.12 15.42 20.40
CA LEU A 107 -0.76 15.63 19.91
C LEU A 107 -0.69 15.29 18.41
N VAL A 108 0.15 16.02 17.68
CA VAL A 108 0.46 15.69 16.29
C VAL A 108 1.93 15.32 16.15
N ALA A 109 2.18 14.14 15.63
CA ALA A 109 3.52 13.62 15.38
C ALA A 109 3.80 13.56 13.87
N PRO A 110 4.96 14.05 13.40
CA PRO A 110 5.34 13.88 12.01
C PRO A 110 5.64 12.41 11.71
N PRO A 111 5.26 11.89 10.52
CA PRO A 111 5.63 10.55 10.07
C PRO A 111 7.15 10.29 10.06
N GLN A 112 7.59 9.15 10.62
CA GLN A 112 8.98 8.71 10.67
C GLN A 112 9.12 7.27 10.13
N MET A 113 9.09 7.10 8.81
CA MET A 113 8.97 5.78 8.20
C MET A 113 10.17 4.87 8.47
N ALA A 114 11.40 5.41 8.55
CA ALA A 114 12.57 4.60 8.90
C ALA A 114 12.47 4.02 10.32
N LEU A 115 11.99 4.82 11.28
CA LEU A 115 11.75 4.40 12.64
C LEU A 115 10.69 3.29 12.70
N TYR A 116 9.59 3.44 11.97
CA TYR A 116 8.53 2.43 11.92
C TYR A 116 9.04 1.10 11.38
N MET A 117 9.92 1.11 10.37
CA MET A 117 10.55 -0.12 9.86
C MET A 117 11.45 -0.78 10.91
N GLN A 118 12.18 0.00 11.72
CA GLN A 118 12.99 -0.54 12.81
C GLN A 118 12.13 -1.21 13.90
N TYR A 119 11.01 -0.58 14.28
CA TYR A 119 10.06 -1.18 15.22
C TYR A 119 9.43 -2.46 14.68
N SER A 120 9.03 -2.46 13.41
CA SER A 120 8.51 -3.66 12.74
C SER A 120 9.51 -4.82 12.77
N ALA A 121 10.80 -4.55 12.47
CA ALA A 121 11.86 -5.54 12.54
C ALA A 121 12.04 -6.09 13.96
N LYS A 122 12.07 -5.22 14.99
CA LYS A 122 12.17 -5.65 16.41
C LYS A 122 10.98 -6.52 16.84
N ILE A 123 9.78 -6.19 16.38
CA ILE A 123 8.58 -6.98 16.67
C ILE A 123 8.65 -8.34 15.95
N TYR A 124 9.13 -8.36 14.71
CA TYR A 124 9.36 -9.60 13.98
C TYR A 124 10.38 -10.50 14.69
N GLU A 125 11.47 -9.93 15.24
CA GLU A 125 12.43 -10.66 16.07
C GLU A 125 11.77 -11.33 17.29
N VAL A 126 10.74 -10.71 17.89
CA VAL A 126 9.96 -11.34 18.97
C VAL A 126 9.21 -12.56 18.43
N TYR A 127 8.56 -12.46 17.27
CA TYR A 127 7.85 -13.60 16.67
C TYR A 127 8.78 -14.76 16.32
N LEU A 128 10.00 -14.48 15.88
CA LEU A 128 11.03 -15.48 15.57
C LEU A 128 11.48 -16.30 16.79
N LYS A 129 11.21 -15.84 18.02
CA LYS A 129 11.43 -16.66 19.24
C LYS A 129 10.46 -17.85 19.31
N TYR A 130 9.33 -17.78 18.61
CA TYR A 130 8.22 -18.73 18.72
C TYR A 130 8.00 -19.57 17.48
N ILE A 131 8.04 -18.93 16.30
CA ILE A 131 7.65 -19.50 15.00
C ILE A 131 8.82 -19.35 14.02
N ALA A 132 9.08 -20.39 13.22
CA ALA A 132 10.15 -20.37 12.24
C ALA A 132 9.82 -19.44 11.04
N PRO A 133 10.81 -18.77 10.43
CA PRO A 133 10.58 -17.82 9.32
C PRO A 133 9.81 -18.37 8.11
N GLU A 134 9.91 -19.68 7.85
CA GLU A 134 9.20 -20.40 6.79
C GLU A 134 7.69 -20.42 7.02
N ASP A 135 7.26 -20.44 8.29
CA ASP A 135 5.86 -20.46 8.72
C ASP A 135 5.30 -19.07 9.00
N ILE A 136 6.07 -17.99 8.74
CA ILE A 136 5.62 -16.61 8.87
C ILE A 136 5.54 -15.94 7.49
N HIS A 137 4.43 -15.29 7.21
CA HIS A 137 4.27 -14.38 6.08
C HIS A 137 4.03 -12.95 6.56
N VAL A 138 4.97 -12.05 6.27
CA VAL A 138 4.82 -10.61 6.54
C VAL A 138 3.86 -10.04 5.51
N TYR A 139 2.65 -9.69 5.96
CA TYR A 139 1.61 -9.12 5.11
C TYR A 139 1.82 -7.60 4.93
N SER A 140 2.22 -6.93 6.00
CA SER A 140 2.53 -5.49 6.00
C SER A 140 3.52 -5.15 7.14
N ILE A 141 3.82 -3.86 7.31
CA ILE A 141 4.74 -3.40 8.38
C ILE A 141 4.20 -3.69 9.79
N ASP A 142 2.89 -3.78 9.94
CA ASP A 142 2.19 -4.00 11.20
C ASP A 142 1.39 -5.30 11.25
N GLU A 143 1.43 -6.11 10.20
CA GLU A 143 0.59 -7.31 10.07
C GLU A 143 1.35 -8.54 9.57
N VAL A 144 1.12 -9.67 10.23
CA VAL A 144 1.74 -10.97 9.90
C VAL A 144 0.71 -12.10 9.93
N PHE A 145 0.90 -13.08 9.04
CA PHE A 145 0.27 -14.39 9.10
C PHE A 145 1.25 -15.44 9.58
N MET A 146 0.79 -16.41 10.36
CA MET A 146 1.60 -17.53 10.83
C MET A 146 0.85 -18.85 10.73
N ASP A 147 1.52 -19.90 10.27
CA ASP A 147 1.05 -21.28 10.38
C ASP A 147 1.53 -21.83 11.73
N VAL A 148 0.62 -21.97 12.68
CA VAL A 148 0.97 -22.41 14.04
C VAL A 148 0.68 -23.89 14.27
N THR A 149 0.21 -24.61 13.25
CA THR A 149 -0.27 -25.99 13.36
C THR A 149 0.70 -26.91 14.08
N GLY A 150 1.99 -26.91 13.66
CA GLY A 150 3.04 -27.75 14.25
C GLY A 150 3.53 -27.31 15.63
N TYR A 151 3.19 -26.09 16.05
CA TYR A 151 3.72 -25.46 17.26
C TYR A 151 2.82 -25.68 18.48
N LEU A 152 1.51 -25.85 18.27
CA LEU A 152 0.53 -26.01 19.35
C LEU A 152 0.85 -27.23 20.24
N GLY A 153 1.20 -28.37 19.62
CA GLY A 153 1.59 -29.59 20.33
C GLY A 153 2.91 -29.44 21.09
N THR A 154 3.89 -28.77 20.48
CA THR A 154 5.21 -28.50 21.07
C THR A 154 5.12 -27.62 22.32
N TYR A 155 4.34 -26.53 22.23
CA TYR A 155 4.13 -25.62 23.37
C TYR A 155 3.08 -26.11 24.36
N LYS A 156 2.29 -27.14 24.02
CA LYS A 156 1.12 -27.61 24.79
C LYS A 156 0.15 -26.47 25.10
N MET A 157 -0.08 -25.62 24.10
CA MET A 157 -0.94 -24.45 24.17
C MET A 157 -1.99 -24.50 23.07
N THR A 158 -3.17 -23.96 23.36
CA THR A 158 -4.13 -23.61 22.33
C THR A 158 -3.60 -22.46 21.47
N ALA A 159 -4.11 -22.31 20.25
CA ALA A 159 -3.73 -21.19 19.39
C ALA A 159 -4.02 -19.82 20.01
N ARG A 160 -5.10 -19.72 20.78
CA ARG A 160 -5.44 -18.51 21.55
C ARG A 160 -4.39 -18.20 22.61
N GLU A 161 -3.94 -19.20 23.37
CA GLU A 161 -2.90 -19.03 24.39
C GLU A 161 -1.54 -18.67 23.77
N LEU A 162 -1.16 -19.33 22.67
CA LEU A 162 0.09 -19.03 21.96
C LEU A 162 0.06 -17.60 21.39
N ALA A 163 -1.04 -17.19 20.76
CA ALA A 163 -1.22 -15.82 20.29
C ALA A 163 -1.14 -14.80 21.44
N ALA A 164 -1.85 -15.04 22.54
CA ALA A 164 -1.81 -14.17 23.72
C ALA A 164 -0.41 -14.08 24.34
N LYS A 165 0.37 -15.17 24.29
CA LYS A 165 1.76 -15.18 24.76
C LYS A 165 2.66 -14.32 23.87
N MET A 166 2.58 -14.48 22.55
CA MET A 166 3.39 -13.69 21.61
C MET A 166 3.04 -12.20 21.69
N ILE A 167 1.75 -11.85 21.76
CA ILE A 167 1.32 -10.44 21.86
C ILE A 167 1.80 -9.82 23.17
N ARG A 168 1.77 -10.57 24.27
CA ARG A 168 2.28 -10.10 25.56
C ARG A 168 3.78 -9.87 25.54
N ASP A 169 4.57 -10.75 24.92
CA ASP A 169 6.01 -10.56 24.75
C ASP A 169 6.30 -9.29 23.91
N VAL A 170 5.52 -9.04 22.86
CA VAL A 170 5.60 -7.79 22.09
C VAL A 170 5.26 -6.58 22.97
N GLN A 171 4.22 -6.66 23.80
CA GLN A 171 3.82 -5.57 24.69
C GLN A 171 4.86 -5.32 25.79
N GLU A 172 5.43 -6.36 26.40
CA GLU A 172 6.45 -6.25 27.45
C GLU A 172 7.80 -5.75 26.90
N THR A 173 8.18 -6.21 25.70
CA THR A 173 9.47 -5.85 25.09
C THR A 173 9.42 -4.49 24.40
N ILE A 174 8.31 -4.16 23.72
CA ILE A 174 8.22 -3.00 22.81
C ILE A 174 7.20 -1.96 23.30
N GLY A 175 6.21 -2.34 24.12
CA GLY A 175 5.15 -1.44 24.58
C GLY A 175 3.94 -1.33 23.65
N ILE A 176 3.88 -2.14 22.58
CA ILE A 176 2.79 -2.13 21.60
C ILE A 176 1.90 -3.35 21.80
N THR A 177 0.58 -3.15 21.86
CA THR A 177 -0.40 -4.23 21.87
C THR A 177 -0.89 -4.56 20.46
N ALA A 178 -1.49 -5.74 20.29
CA ALA A 178 -1.96 -6.24 19.00
C ALA A 178 -3.34 -6.89 19.12
N THR A 179 -3.98 -7.06 17.97
CA THR A 179 -5.19 -7.87 17.81
C THR A 179 -4.82 -9.12 17.01
N ALA A 180 -5.42 -10.25 17.34
CA ALA A 180 -5.20 -11.49 16.60
C ALA A 180 -6.49 -12.19 16.21
N GLY A 181 -6.43 -12.90 15.08
CA GLY A 181 -7.44 -13.82 14.62
C GLY A 181 -6.86 -15.21 14.48
N VAL A 182 -7.61 -16.20 14.93
CA VAL A 182 -7.31 -17.62 14.78
C VAL A 182 -8.25 -18.18 13.72
N GLY A 183 -7.72 -18.91 12.73
CA GLY A 183 -8.52 -19.52 11.67
C GLY A 183 -8.07 -20.91 11.28
N THR A 184 -8.97 -21.72 10.71
CA THR A 184 -8.61 -22.99 10.06
C THR A 184 -7.89 -22.79 8.72
N ASN A 185 -7.99 -21.58 8.15
CA ASN A 185 -7.30 -21.13 6.95
C ASN A 185 -6.93 -19.63 7.06
N LEU A 186 -6.14 -19.12 6.11
CA LEU A 186 -5.67 -17.73 6.12
C LEU A 186 -6.82 -16.70 6.04
N TYR A 187 -7.86 -16.99 5.26
CA TYR A 187 -9.02 -16.10 5.13
C TYR A 187 -9.77 -15.96 6.46
N LEU A 188 -10.07 -17.08 7.12
CA LEU A 188 -10.77 -17.07 8.40
C LEU A 188 -9.93 -16.44 9.51
N ALA A 189 -8.62 -16.65 9.53
CA ALA A 189 -7.74 -15.97 10.49
C ALA A 189 -7.79 -14.45 10.30
N LYS A 190 -7.74 -13.98 9.04
CA LYS A 190 -7.84 -12.55 8.70
C LYS A 190 -9.20 -11.97 9.06
N VAL A 191 -10.30 -12.64 8.72
CA VAL A 191 -11.66 -12.18 9.00
C VAL A 191 -11.96 -12.20 10.50
N ALA A 192 -11.50 -13.21 11.23
CA ALA A 192 -11.61 -13.25 12.69
C ALA A 192 -10.94 -12.03 13.32
N MET A 193 -9.75 -11.67 12.84
CA MET A 193 -9.02 -10.50 13.33
C MET A 193 -9.72 -9.18 12.94
N ASP A 194 -10.17 -9.06 11.69
CA ASP A 194 -10.66 -7.79 11.15
C ASP A 194 -12.08 -7.44 11.57
N ILE A 195 -12.94 -8.44 11.78
CA ILE A 195 -14.36 -8.23 12.11
C ILE A 195 -14.57 -8.54 13.59
N GLU A 196 -14.49 -9.82 13.96
CA GLU A 196 -14.87 -10.29 15.29
C GLU A 196 -13.99 -9.72 16.41
N ALA A 197 -12.67 -9.77 16.24
CA ALA A 197 -11.74 -9.35 17.30
C ALA A 197 -11.83 -7.85 17.61
N LYS A 198 -12.31 -7.02 16.67
CA LYS A 198 -12.51 -5.58 16.93
C LYS A 198 -13.68 -5.32 17.88
N HIS A 199 -14.67 -6.21 17.95
CA HIS A 199 -15.85 -6.12 18.82
C HIS A 199 -15.65 -6.76 20.21
N ILE A 200 -14.64 -7.60 20.36
CA ILE A 200 -14.30 -8.24 21.64
C ILE A 200 -13.73 -7.20 22.62
N GLN A 201 -14.20 -7.24 23.88
CA GLN A 201 -13.60 -6.46 24.94
C GLN A 201 -12.15 -6.95 25.16
N PRO A 202 -11.16 -6.05 25.24
CA PRO A 202 -9.79 -6.44 25.52
C PRO A 202 -9.73 -7.24 26.82
N ASP A 203 -8.86 -8.24 26.87
CA ASP A 203 -8.55 -8.95 28.11
C ASP A 203 -7.78 -8.04 29.10
N ALA A 204 -7.40 -8.59 30.26
CA ALA A 204 -6.67 -7.85 31.29
C ALA A 204 -5.36 -7.19 30.80
N ASN A 205 -4.80 -7.67 29.68
CA ASN A 205 -3.57 -7.15 29.06
C ASN A 205 -3.85 -6.25 27.85
N GLY A 206 -5.13 -6.02 27.49
CA GLY A 206 -5.50 -5.21 26.34
C GLY A 206 -5.62 -6.00 25.03
N VAL A 207 -5.46 -7.33 25.07
CA VAL A 207 -5.38 -8.19 23.88
C VAL A 207 -6.77 -8.59 23.42
N ARG A 208 -6.98 -8.60 22.10
CA ARG A 208 -8.24 -9.04 21.48
C ARG A 208 -7.97 -10.20 20.54
N ILE A 209 -8.57 -11.34 20.83
CA ILE A 209 -8.43 -12.56 20.03
C ILE A 209 -9.81 -13.11 19.71
N ALA A 210 -10.08 -13.29 18.41
CA ALA A 210 -11.23 -14.03 17.91
C ALA A 210 -10.78 -15.29 17.19
N GLN A 211 -11.70 -16.25 17.07
CA GLN A 211 -11.46 -17.51 16.36
C GLN A 211 -12.64 -17.78 15.44
N LEU A 212 -12.35 -18.22 14.21
CA LEU A 212 -13.34 -18.68 13.26
C LEU A 212 -12.90 -20.01 12.64
N ASP A 213 -13.88 -20.88 12.46
CA ASP A 213 -13.86 -22.03 11.55
C ASP A 213 -14.95 -21.82 10.49
N GLU A 214 -15.05 -22.71 9.51
CA GLU A 214 -16.01 -22.58 8.41
C GLU A 214 -17.46 -22.52 8.93
N ARG A 215 -17.76 -23.26 10.01
CA ARG A 215 -19.13 -23.34 10.56
C ARG A 215 -19.51 -22.07 11.30
N SER A 216 -18.66 -21.64 12.24
CA SER A 216 -18.85 -20.41 13.03
C SER A 216 -18.84 -19.17 12.14
N TYR A 217 -17.99 -19.13 11.11
CA TYR A 217 -18.01 -18.09 10.09
C TYR A 217 -19.38 -17.95 9.43
N ARG A 218 -19.97 -19.05 8.94
CA ARG A 218 -21.29 -19.04 8.29
C ARG A 218 -22.40 -18.64 9.26
N GLN A 219 -22.31 -19.06 10.51
CA GLN A 219 -23.30 -18.74 11.54
C GLN A 219 -23.26 -17.27 11.98
N LEU A 220 -22.06 -16.72 12.13
CA LEU A 220 -21.86 -15.37 12.67
C LEU A 220 -21.88 -14.28 11.59
N LEU A 221 -21.28 -14.55 10.42
CA LEU A 221 -20.91 -13.50 9.48
C LEU A 221 -21.65 -13.51 8.14
N TRP A 222 -22.46 -14.52 7.81
CA TRP A 222 -23.23 -14.51 6.55
C TRP A 222 -24.23 -13.37 6.43
N SER A 223 -24.68 -12.80 7.54
CA SER A 223 -25.58 -11.64 7.57
C SER A 223 -24.85 -10.31 7.81
N HIS A 224 -23.52 -10.35 7.99
CA HIS A 224 -22.72 -9.17 8.30
C HIS A 224 -22.76 -8.13 7.18
N ARG A 225 -22.78 -6.86 7.58
CA ARG A 225 -22.66 -5.71 6.70
C ARG A 225 -21.79 -4.64 7.36
N PRO A 226 -21.03 -3.86 6.56
CA PRO A 226 -20.95 -3.90 5.10
C PRO A 226 -20.06 -5.02 4.55
N LEU A 227 -20.25 -5.38 3.27
CA LEU A 227 -19.40 -6.34 2.54
C LEU A 227 -17.92 -5.93 2.52
N THR A 228 -17.64 -4.63 2.63
CA THR A 228 -16.27 -4.10 2.57
C THR A 228 -15.43 -4.40 3.82
N ASP A 229 -16.03 -4.99 4.85
CA ASP A 229 -15.30 -5.45 6.03
C ASP A 229 -14.59 -6.79 5.78
N PHE A 230 -15.04 -7.56 4.78
CA PHE A 230 -14.42 -8.82 4.42
C PHE A 230 -13.15 -8.59 3.60
N TRP A 231 -12.13 -9.38 3.92
CA TRP A 231 -10.87 -9.36 3.19
C TRP A 231 -11.11 -9.60 1.69
N ARG A 232 -10.34 -8.91 0.83
CA ARG A 232 -10.47 -8.90 -0.64
C ARG A 232 -11.71 -8.20 -1.22
N VAL A 233 -12.71 -7.84 -0.42
CA VAL A 233 -13.93 -7.17 -0.93
C VAL A 233 -13.80 -5.65 -0.84
N GLY A 234 -13.39 -5.02 -1.93
CA GLY A 234 -13.30 -3.55 -2.03
C GLY A 234 -14.63 -2.87 -2.36
N GLN A 235 -14.66 -1.53 -2.30
CA GLN A 235 -15.82 -0.69 -2.66
C GLN A 235 -16.38 -1.00 -4.07
N GLY A 236 -15.50 -1.33 -5.03
CA GLY A 236 -15.92 -1.71 -6.38
C GLY A 236 -16.66 -3.05 -6.44
N TYR A 237 -16.22 -4.04 -5.64
CA TYR A 237 -16.91 -5.33 -5.50
C TYR A 237 -18.26 -5.14 -4.81
N ALA A 238 -18.26 -4.48 -3.64
CA ALA A 238 -19.47 -4.23 -2.88
C ALA A 238 -20.52 -3.50 -3.74
N LYS A 239 -20.13 -2.41 -4.41
CA LYS A 239 -21.05 -1.68 -5.30
C LYS A 239 -21.64 -2.57 -6.40
N LYS A 240 -20.80 -3.36 -7.09
CA LYS A 240 -21.25 -4.24 -8.17
C LYS A 240 -22.17 -5.35 -7.67
N LEU A 241 -21.92 -5.90 -6.48
CA LEU A 241 -22.77 -6.89 -5.82
C LEU A 241 -24.12 -6.29 -5.41
N GLU A 242 -24.09 -5.12 -4.76
CA GLU A 242 -25.28 -4.40 -4.28
C GLU A 242 -26.19 -3.96 -5.45
N GLU A 243 -25.62 -3.54 -6.58
CA GLU A 243 -26.35 -3.24 -7.81
C GLU A 243 -27.11 -4.46 -8.37
N ASN A 244 -26.69 -5.68 -8.02
CA ASN A 244 -27.35 -6.94 -8.37
C ASN A 244 -28.17 -7.53 -7.20
N GLY A 245 -28.36 -6.77 -6.11
CA GLY A 245 -29.15 -7.19 -4.95
C GLY A 245 -28.45 -8.17 -4.01
N LEU A 246 -27.12 -8.32 -4.11
CA LEU A 246 -26.30 -9.15 -3.22
C LEU A 246 -25.61 -8.24 -2.20
N PHE A 247 -25.94 -8.37 -0.92
CA PHE A 247 -25.51 -7.44 0.11
C PHE A 247 -24.69 -8.08 1.24
N THR A 248 -24.62 -9.40 1.30
CA THR A 248 -23.88 -10.13 2.34
C THR A 248 -23.14 -11.34 1.76
N MET A 249 -22.20 -11.90 2.52
CA MET A 249 -21.54 -13.16 2.13
C MET A 249 -22.52 -14.33 2.02
N GLY A 250 -23.61 -14.33 2.81
CA GLY A 250 -24.67 -15.31 2.69
C GLY A 250 -25.46 -15.19 1.37
N ASP A 251 -25.66 -13.97 0.86
CA ASP A 251 -26.30 -13.76 -0.45
C ASP A 251 -25.42 -14.33 -1.57
N ILE A 252 -24.11 -14.10 -1.50
CA ILE A 252 -23.14 -14.63 -2.48
C ILE A 252 -23.09 -16.17 -2.43
N ALA A 253 -23.00 -16.75 -1.23
CA ALA A 253 -23.01 -18.20 -1.05
C ALA A 253 -24.31 -18.84 -1.56
N ARG A 254 -25.46 -18.18 -1.36
CA ARG A 254 -26.74 -18.64 -1.92
C ARG A 254 -26.78 -18.51 -3.44
N CYS A 255 -26.24 -17.42 -3.98
CA CYS A 255 -26.14 -17.21 -5.43
C CYS A 255 -25.28 -18.30 -6.08
N SER A 256 -24.18 -18.73 -5.44
CA SER A 256 -23.27 -19.73 -6.01
C SER A 256 -23.89 -21.13 -6.13
N ILE A 257 -24.96 -21.43 -5.40
CA ILE A 257 -25.66 -22.74 -5.44
C ILE A 257 -27.00 -22.69 -6.19
N GLY A 258 -27.35 -21.54 -6.77
CA GLY A 258 -28.57 -21.40 -7.56
C GLY A 258 -28.50 -22.20 -8.86
N LYS A 259 -29.65 -22.65 -9.34
CA LYS A 259 -29.73 -23.46 -10.57
C LYS A 259 -29.41 -22.58 -11.77
N GLU A 260 -28.97 -23.19 -12.87
CA GLU A 260 -28.71 -22.46 -14.14
C GLU A 260 -29.91 -21.64 -14.63
N THR A 261 -31.13 -22.12 -14.37
CA THR A 261 -32.38 -21.42 -14.70
C THR A 261 -32.73 -20.26 -13.77
N ASP A 262 -32.10 -20.17 -12.59
CA ASP A 262 -32.34 -19.10 -11.63
C ASP A 262 -31.53 -17.86 -12.01
N TYR A 263 -32.07 -16.66 -11.73
CA TYR A 263 -31.32 -15.42 -11.94
C TYR A 263 -30.05 -15.34 -11.08
N TYR A 264 -30.18 -15.75 -9.81
CA TYR A 264 -29.07 -15.88 -8.88
C TYR A 264 -28.45 -17.25 -9.03
N ASN A 265 -27.38 -17.34 -9.81
CA ASN A 265 -26.62 -18.55 -10.03
C ASN A 265 -25.11 -18.24 -10.06
N GLU A 266 -24.29 -19.28 -10.12
CA GLU A 266 -22.83 -19.14 -10.19
C GLU A 266 -22.37 -18.34 -11.43
N GLU A 267 -23.03 -18.54 -12.58
CA GLU A 267 -22.70 -17.85 -13.82
C GLU A 267 -22.86 -16.32 -13.71
N LEU A 268 -23.82 -15.82 -12.93
CA LEU A 268 -23.94 -14.40 -12.63
C LEU A 268 -22.64 -13.86 -11.98
N LEU A 269 -22.11 -14.56 -10.99
CA LEU A 269 -20.88 -14.14 -10.30
C LEU A 269 -19.68 -14.13 -11.26
N TYR A 270 -19.56 -15.17 -12.09
CA TYR A 270 -18.53 -15.25 -13.14
C TYR A 270 -18.67 -14.17 -14.21
N ARG A 271 -19.88 -13.81 -14.63
CA ARG A 271 -20.11 -12.67 -15.54
C ARG A 271 -19.70 -11.34 -14.91
N LEU A 272 -19.91 -11.18 -13.61
CA LEU A 272 -19.59 -9.95 -12.87
C LEU A 272 -18.09 -9.78 -12.60
N PHE A 273 -17.38 -10.85 -12.24
CA PHE A 273 -16.02 -10.80 -11.71
C PHE A 273 -14.98 -11.61 -12.52
N GLY A 274 -15.41 -12.33 -13.56
CA GLY A 274 -14.55 -13.24 -14.31
C GLY A 274 -13.99 -14.34 -13.40
N VAL A 275 -12.74 -14.72 -13.64
CA VAL A 275 -12.03 -15.74 -12.85
C VAL A 275 -11.91 -15.42 -11.35
N ASN A 276 -12.08 -14.15 -10.96
CA ASN A 276 -12.05 -13.76 -9.55
C ASN A 276 -13.35 -14.11 -8.81
N ALA A 277 -14.38 -14.57 -9.51
CA ALA A 277 -15.61 -15.05 -8.89
C ALA A 277 -15.35 -16.27 -7.99
N GLU A 278 -14.46 -17.17 -8.41
CA GLU A 278 -14.08 -18.37 -7.63
C GLU A 278 -13.63 -18.00 -6.22
N LEU A 279 -12.66 -17.08 -6.11
CA LEU A 279 -12.17 -16.60 -4.81
C LEU A 279 -13.27 -15.98 -3.97
N LEU A 280 -14.19 -15.24 -4.59
CA LEU A 280 -15.31 -14.62 -3.89
C LEU A 280 -16.30 -15.67 -3.37
N ILE A 281 -16.56 -16.72 -4.15
CA ILE A 281 -17.43 -17.84 -3.79
C ILE A 281 -16.79 -18.63 -2.64
N ASP A 282 -15.52 -19.02 -2.78
CA ASP A 282 -14.79 -19.73 -1.73
C ASP A 282 -14.80 -18.96 -0.41
N HIS A 283 -14.48 -17.66 -0.46
CA HIS A 283 -14.51 -16.78 0.72
C HIS A 283 -15.93 -16.64 1.30
N ALA A 284 -16.98 -16.62 0.47
CA ALA A 284 -18.35 -16.65 0.94
C ALA A 284 -18.70 -17.94 1.71
N TRP A 285 -18.04 -19.06 1.40
CA TRP A 285 -18.15 -20.33 2.12
C TRP A 285 -17.15 -20.49 3.27
N GLY A 286 -16.22 -19.54 3.44
CA GLY A 286 -15.17 -19.56 4.45
C GLY A 286 -13.97 -20.43 4.08
N TRP A 287 -13.80 -20.74 2.79
CA TRP A 287 -12.74 -21.59 2.28
C TRP A 287 -11.59 -20.77 1.72
N GLU A 288 -10.36 -21.19 2.02
CA GLU A 288 -9.13 -20.64 1.44
C GLU A 288 -8.08 -21.76 1.42
N PRO A 289 -7.79 -22.35 0.25
CA PRO A 289 -6.84 -23.46 0.16
C PRO A 289 -5.37 -23.02 0.26
N CYS A 290 -5.06 -21.74 0.00
CA CYS A 290 -3.70 -21.24 -0.03
C CYS A 290 -3.04 -21.33 1.35
N THR A 291 -1.84 -21.92 1.39
CA THR A 291 -1.00 -22.02 2.58
C THR A 291 0.16 -21.04 2.56
N ILE A 292 0.81 -20.84 3.71
CA ILE A 292 2.07 -20.07 3.76
C ILE A 292 3.15 -20.72 2.89
N SER A 293 3.22 -22.06 2.86
CA SER A 293 4.12 -22.77 1.95
C SER A 293 3.86 -22.44 0.49
N ASP A 294 2.59 -22.37 0.07
CA ASP A 294 2.22 -21.99 -1.31
C ASP A 294 2.63 -20.55 -1.63
N ILE A 295 2.42 -19.63 -0.68
CA ILE A 295 2.86 -18.22 -0.81
C ILE A 295 4.38 -18.15 -1.02
N LYS A 296 5.16 -18.94 -0.26
CA LYS A 296 6.63 -18.96 -0.36
C LYS A 296 7.11 -19.64 -1.63
N ALA A 297 6.37 -20.63 -2.14
CA ALA A 297 6.69 -21.34 -3.38
C ALA A 297 6.25 -20.59 -4.64
N TYR A 298 5.33 -19.62 -4.52
CA TYR A 298 4.77 -18.89 -5.64
C TYR A 298 5.84 -18.15 -6.45
N LYS A 299 5.84 -18.39 -7.77
CA LYS A 299 6.66 -17.68 -8.73
C LYS A 299 5.74 -16.96 -9.73
N PRO A 300 5.75 -15.62 -9.76
CA PRO A 300 4.95 -14.86 -10.71
C PRO A 300 5.32 -15.21 -12.15
N ALA A 301 4.31 -15.27 -13.04
CA ALA A 301 4.53 -15.46 -14.47
C ALA A 301 5.23 -14.24 -15.12
N SER A 302 4.98 -13.04 -14.58
CA SER A 302 5.69 -11.82 -14.95
C SER A 302 5.92 -10.94 -13.73
N ASN A 303 7.04 -10.22 -13.75
CA ASN A 303 7.42 -9.27 -12.72
C ASN A 303 7.43 -7.85 -13.29
N SER A 304 7.30 -6.86 -12.42
CA SER A 304 7.46 -5.45 -12.79
C SER A 304 8.12 -4.68 -11.65
N ILE A 305 8.80 -3.60 -12.01
CA ILE A 305 9.36 -2.63 -11.08
C ILE A 305 8.97 -1.24 -11.55
N GLY A 306 8.56 -0.37 -10.64
CA GLY A 306 8.08 0.94 -11.02
C GLY A 306 8.05 1.92 -9.87
N ALA A 307 7.87 3.18 -10.23
CA ALA A 307 7.79 4.29 -9.31
C ALA A 307 6.56 5.14 -9.62
N GLY A 308 5.84 5.53 -8.56
CA GLY A 308 4.77 6.51 -8.61
C GLY A 308 5.15 7.80 -7.91
N GLN A 309 4.62 8.91 -8.41
CA GLN A 309 4.75 10.23 -7.81
C GLN A 309 3.44 11.00 -7.87
N VAL A 310 3.00 11.50 -6.73
CA VAL A 310 2.00 12.57 -6.65
C VAL A 310 2.76 13.87 -6.40
N LEU A 311 2.62 14.83 -7.30
CA LEU A 311 3.31 16.11 -7.22
C LEU A 311 2.68 16.99 -6.13
N SER A 312 3.48 17.85 -5.50
CA SER A 312 3.05 18.74 -4.42
C SER A 312 2.06 19.80 -4.94
N CYS A 313 2.34 20.35 -6.11
CA CYS A 313 1.51 21.27 -6.88
C CYS A 313 1.26 20.74 -8.31
N PRO A 314 0.33 21.36 -9.06
CA PRO A 314 0.17 21.08 -10.49
C PRO A 314 1.42 21.52 -11.26
N TYR A 315 1.99 20.62 -12.06
CA TYR A 315 3.19 20.89 -12.86
C TYR A 315 2.85 21.17 -14.32
N PRO A 316 3.46 22.19 -14.94
CA PRO A 316 3.49 22.32 -16.39
C PRO A 316 4.16 21.13 -17.08
N TYR A 317 3.88 20.98 -18.37
CA TYR A 317 4.39 19.89 -19.22
C TYR A 317 5.91 19.70 -19.11
N ASP A 318 6.71 20.77 -19.27
CA ASP A 318 8.17 20.67 -19.28
C ASP A 318 8.74 20.23 -17.92
N LYS A 319 8.19 20.74 -16.82
CA LYS A 319 8.57 20.33 -15.46
C LYS A 319 8.17 18.88 -15.20
N ALA A 320 7.01 18.45 -15.69
CA ALA A 320 6.59 17.05 -15.56
C ALA A 320 7.49 16.11 -16.37
N ARG A 321 7.93 16.53 -17.57
CA ARG A 321 8.91 15.81 -18.39
C ARG A 321 10.25 15.67 -17.67
N LEU A 322 10.71 16.73 -17.00
CA LEU A 322 11.91 16.70 -16.16
C LEU A 322 11.78 15.65 -15.03
N VAL A 323 10.68 15.68 -14.27
CA VAL A 323 10.44 14.69 -13.20
C VAL A 323 10.39 13.27 -13.75
N LEU A 324 9.78 13.04 -14.92
CA LEU A 324 9.78 11.72 -15.55
C LEU A 324 11.20 11.25 -15.88
N ARG A 325 12.07 12.13 -16.38
CA ARG A 325 13.47 11.81 -16.65
C ARG A 325 14.22 11.42 -15.37
N GLU A 326 13.95 12.09 -14.25
CA GLU A 326 14.47 11.68 -12.94
C GLU A 326 13.96 10.30 -12.51
N MET A 327 12.68 10.01 -12.73
CA MET A 327 12.08 8.71 -12.42
C MET A 327 12.69 7.59 -13.28
N ALA A 328 12.95 7.85 -14.57
CA ALA A 328 13.56 6.88 -15.48
C ALA A 328 15.04 6.61 -15.13
N ASP A 329 15.81 7.64 -14.74
CA ASP A 329 17.19 7.48 -14.24
C ASP A 329 17.23 6.61 -12.98
N MET A 330 16.34 6.87 -12.02
CA MET A 330 16.24 6.05 -10.80
C MET A 330 15.77 4.63 -11.09
N LEU A 331 14.77 4.45 -11.96
CA LEU A 331 14.28 3.13 -12.37
C LEU A 331 15.39 2.29 -13.02
N SER A 332 16.24 2.90 -13.84
CA SER A 332 17.40 2.26 -14.44
C SER A 332 18.41 1.80 -13.39
N LEU A 333 18.71 2.64 -12.39
CA LEU A 333 19.60 2.25 -11.29
C LEU A 333 19.01 1.12 -10.44
N ASP A 334 17.70 1.13 -10.18
CA ASP A 334 17.02 0.09 -9.42
C ASP A 334 17.04 -1.26 -10.17
N LEU A 335 16.88 -1.24 -11.50
CA LEU A 335 17.04 -2.42 -12.36
C LEU A 335 18.46 -3.01 -12.25
N VAL A 336 19.49 -2.17 -12.35
CA VAL A 336 20.90 -2.62 -12.22
C VAL A 336 21.19 -3.18 -10.84
N ASP A 337 20.66 -2.55 -9.78
CA ASP A 337 20.87 -2.99 -8.40
C ASP A 337 20.30 -4.41 -8.16
N GLN A 338 19.16 -4.70 -8.78
CA GLN A 338 18.48 -6.00 -8.70
C GLN A 338 18.91 -6.98 -9.80
N LYS A 339 19.85 -6.60 -10.68
CA LYS A 339 20.30 -7.40 -11.85
C LYS A 339 19.17 -7.75 -12.82
N LEU A 340 18.19 -6.86 -12.93
CA LEU A 340 17.04 -7.01 -13.80
C LEU A 340 17.19 -6.19 -15.07
N VAL A 341 16.56 -6.65 -16.14
CA VAL A 341 16.44 -5.95 -17.41
C VAL A 341 14.98 -5.96 -17.87
N THR A 342 14.60 -4.98 -18.68
CA THR A 342 13.24 -4.86 -19.22
C THR A 342 13.27 -4.59 -20.71
N LYS A 343 12.19 -4.97 -21.40
CA LYS A 343 11.92 -4.59 -22.79
C LYS A 343 10.66 -3.75 -22.95
N GLN A 344 10.01 -3.34 -21.86
CA GLN A 344 8.74 -2.63 -21.93
C GLN A 344 8.59 -1.61 -20.80
N LEU A 345 8.22 -0.39 -21.18
CA LEU A 345 7.88 0.69 -20.25
C LEU A 345 6.40 1.01 -20.37
N VAL A 346 5.75 1.20 -19.21
CA VAL A 346 4.37 1.67 -19.11
C VAL A 346 4.37 2.99 -18.35
N LEU A 347 3.75 4.00 -18.94
CA LEU A 347 3.61 5.33 -18.35
C LEU A 347 2.14 5.67 -18.17
N THR A 348 1.77 6.11 -16.98
CA THR A 348 0.46 6.69 -16.69
C THR A 348 0.61 8.08 -16.09
N VAL A 349 -0.06 9.07 -16.70
CA VAL A 349 -0.01 10.48 -16.31
C VAL A 349 -1.40 10.95 -15.89
N GLY A 350 -1.54 11.32 -14.62
CA GLY A 350 -2.76 11.90 -14.09
C GLY A 350 -2.70 13.42 -14.12
N TYR A 351 -3.67 14.05 -14.77
CA TYR A 351 -3.78 15.51 -14.84
C TYR A 351 -4.41 16.12 -13.59
N ASP A 352 -4.15 17.41 -13.37
CA ASP A 352 -4.73 18.18 -12.28
C ASP A 352 -6.16 18.63 -12.58
N ARG A 353 -6.96 18.81 -11.53
CA ARG A 353 -8.34 19.33 -11.61
C ARG A 353 -8.38 20.78 -12.07
N GLU A 354 -7.36 21.58 -11.77
CA GLU A 354 -7.29 22.99 -12.16
C GLU A 354 -7.43 23.19 -13.67
N ASN A 355 -7.08 22.18 -14.48
CA ASN A 355 -7.30 22.18 -15.92
C ASN A 355 -8.78 22.37 -16.33
N LEU A 356 -9.73 21.97 -15.47
CA LEU A 356 -11.17 22.17 -15.72
C LEU A 356 -11.67 23.53 -15.23
N GLN A 357 -10.91 24.19 -14.34
CA GLN A 357 -11.31 25.44 -13.68
C GLN A 357 -10.75 26.69 -14.38
N ARG A 358 -9.65 26.54 -15.13
CA ARG A 358 -9.04 27.61 -15.92
C ARG A 358 -10.04 28.12 -16.97
N SER A 359 -10.62 29.28 -16.69
CA SER A 359 -11.64 29.96 -17.49
C SER A 359 -11.15 31.29 -18.09
N GLY A 360 -9.84 31.55 -18.06
CA GLY A 360 -9.20 32.69 -18.71
C GLY A 360 -8.47 32.28 -19.99
N SER A 361 -8.92 32.82 -21.13
CA SER A 361 -8.38 32.69 -22.49
C SER A 361 -8.51 31.32 -23.18
N GLY A 362 -9.65 31.12 -23.85
CA GLY A 362 -9.79 30.28 -25.05
C GLY A 362 -9.83 28.75 -24.89
N ASN A 363 -9.16 28.16 -23.89
CA ASN A 363 -9.03 26.70 -23.78
C ASN A 363 -9.89 26.13 -22.65
N LYS A 364 -11.20 25.99 -22.88
CA LYS A 364 -12.00 25.02 -22.10
C LYS A 364 -11.52 23.63 -22.47
N TYR A 365 -11.15 22.80 -21.49
CA TYR A 365 -10.81 21.40 -21.73
C TYR A 365 -11.97 20.67 -22.44
N GLN A 366 -11.70 20.10 -23.61
CA GLN A 366 -12.71 19.40 -24.44
C GLN A 366 -12.57 17.86 -24.40
N GLY A 367 -11.62 17.33 -23.62
CA GLY A 367 -11.39 15.88 -23.54
C GLY A 367 -12.34 15.16 -22.58
N GLU A 368 -12.18 13.84 -22.48
CA GLU A 368 -12.93 13.01 -21.55
C GLU A 368 -12.66 13.40 -20.09
N ILE A 369 -13.73 13.41 -19.29
CA ILE A 369 -13.68 13.70 -17.86
C ILE A 369 -13.94 12.40 -17.11
N SER A 370 -13.13 12.16 -16.07
CA SER A 370 -13.33 11.07 -15.12
C SER A 370 -13.60 11.63 -13.71
N LYS A 371 -14.16 10.82 -12.82
CA LYS A 371 -14.35 11.18 -11.42
C LYS A 371 -13.24 10.57 -10.57
N ASP A 372 -12.67 11.38 -9.68
CA ASP A 372 -11.74 10.88 -8.67
C ASP A 372 -12.47 10.13 -7.53
N ARG A 373 -11.70 9.58 -6.58
CA ARG A 373 -12.23 8.89 -5.40
C ARG A 373 -13.19 9.74 -4.56
N TYR A 374 -13.06 11.06 -4.60
CA TYR A 374 -13.91 12.01 -3.90
C TYR A 374 -15.09 12.49 -4.75
N GLY A 375 -15.34 11.86 -5.92
CA GLY A 375 -16.40 12.22 -6.84
C GLY A 375 -16.15 13.50 -7.64
N ARG A 376 -14.95 14.07 -7.58
CA ARG A 376 -14.59 15.33 -8.25
C ARG A 376 -14.25 15.05 -9.71
N SER A 377 -14.75 15.89 -10.60
CA SER A 377 -14.40 15.85 -12.02
C SER A 377 -12.92 16.20 -12.22
N ILE A 378 -12.20 15.37 -12.98
CA ILE A 378 -10.81 15.56 -13.39
C ILE A 378 -10.64 15.12 -14.86
N PRO A 379 -9.67 15.66 -15.61
CA PRO A 379 -9.36 15.15 -16.94
C PRO A 379 -9.00 13.66 -16.90
N LYS A 380 -9.38 12.89 -17.92
CA LYS A 380 -8.98 11.48 -18.05
C LYS A 380 -7.46 11.37 -18.12
N HIS A 381 -6.90 10.39 -17.43
CA HIS A 381 -5.45 10.18 -17.41
C HIS A 381 -4.93 9.76 -18.79
N ALA A 382 -3.70 10.15 -19.12
CA ALA A 382 -2.99 9.58 -20.24
C ALA A 382 -2.32 8.27 -19.81
N HIS A 383 -2.34 7.28 -20.69
CA HIS A 383 -1.74 5.97 -20.46
C HIS A 383 -1.12 5.49 -21.77
N GLY A 384 0.07 4.91 -21.70
CA GLY A 384 0.76 4.38 -22.86
C GLY A 384 1.83 3.38 -22.50
N THR A 385 2.21 2.61 -23.51
CA THR A 385 3.23 1.58 -23.44
C THR A 385 4.25 1.80 -24.55
N GLU A 386 5.52 1.61 -24.24
CA GLU A 386 6.64 1.63 -25.17
C GLU A 386 7.38 0.29 -25.10
N ASN A 387 7.64 -0.32 -26.26
CA ASN A 387 8.39 -1.57 -26.35
C ASN A 387 9.79 -1.27 -26.87
N LEU A 388 10.79 -1.70 -26.12
CA LEU A 388 12.20 -1.58 -26.48
C LEU A 388 12.57 -2.73 -27.42
N LYS A 389 13.54 -2.49 -28.29
CA LYS A 389 14.02 -3.50 -29.26
C LYS A 389 14.61 -4.73 -28.57
N HIS A 390 15.35 -4.50 -27.49
CA HIS A 390 16.05 -5.54 -26.73
C HIS A 390 15.86 -5.29 -25.23
N TYR A 391 16.10 -6.33 -24.43
CA TYR A 391 16.16 -6.18 -22.98
C TYR A 391 17.31 -5.27 -22.57
N THR A 392 17.03 -4.29 -21.72
CA THR A 392 18.05 -3.33 -21.27
C THR A 392 17.78 -2.81 -19.87
N SER A 393 18.85 -2.38 -19.22
CA SER A 393 18.87 -1.56 -18.01
C SER A 393 19.62 -0.24 -18.22
N SER A 394 20.00 0.08 -19.47
CA SER A 394 20.72 1.29 -19.85
C SER A 394 19.91 2.53 -19.48
N THR A 395 20.55 3.46 -18.77
CA THR A 395 19.88 4.71 -18.40
C THR A 395 19.57 5.53 -19.64
N LYS A 396 20.51 5.61 -20.59
CA LYS A 396 20.32 6.35 -21.85
C LYS A 396 19.09 5.86 -22.60
N LEU A 397 18.97 4.55 -22.81
CA LEU A 397 17.86 3.96 -23.58
C LEU A 397 16.52 4.11 -22.84
N LEU A 398 16.47 3.81 -21.55
CA LEU A 398 15.23 3.89 -20.76
C LEU A 398 14.75 5.34 -20.61
N MET A 399 15.65 6.30 -20.41
CA MET A 399 15.28 7.71 -20.35
C MET A 399 14.77 8.22 -21.71
N ALA A 400 15.40 7.83 -22.81
CA ALA A 400 14.96 8.20 -24.16
C ALA A 400 13.55 7.66 -24.44
N ALA A 401 13.34 6.35 -24.24
CA ALA A 401 12.05 5.71 -24.45
C ALA A 401 10.95 6.27 -23.55
N ALA A 402 11.24 6.54 -22.27
CA ALA A 402 10.27 7.17 -21.37
C ALA A 402 9.91 8.61 -21.83
N THR A 403 10.88 9.36 -22.34
CA THR A 403 10.68 10.73 -22.82
C THR A 403 9.85 10.73 -24.11
N GLU A 404 10.17 9.88 -25.07
CA GLU A 404 9.40 9.71 -26.31
C GLU A 404 7.96 9.28 -26.02
N LEU A 405 7.78 8.33 -25.10
CA LEU A 405 6.45 7.89 -24.66
C LEU A 405 5.65 9.05 -24.05
N PHE A 406 6.27 9.87 -23.21
CA PHE A 406 5.62 11.04 -22.61
C PHE A 406 5.22 12.07 -23.66
N GLU A 407 6.11 12.39 -24.58
CA GLU A 407 5.85 13.36 -25.65
C GLU A 407 4.74 12.90 -26.60
N ARG A 408 4.60 11.58 -26.76
CA ARG A 408 3.53 10.96 -27.57
C ARG A 408 2.16 11.00 -26.91
N ILE A 409 2.06 10.79 -25.59
CA ILE A 409 0.76 10.58 -24.91
C ILE A 409 0.26 11.76 -24.07
N VAL A 410 1.15 12.68 -23.67
CA VAL A 410 0.81 13.76 -22.74
C VAL A 410 0.49 15.04 -23.50
N ASN A 411 -0.61 15.70 -23.13
CA ASN A 411 -1.01 16.96 -23.74
C ASN A 411 -0.17 18.13 -23.16
N PRO A 412 0.55 18.90 -23.99
CA PRO A 412 1.39 20.02 -23.54
C PRO A 412 0.64 21.15 -22.82
N ASN A 413 -0.66 21.29 -23.07
CA ASN A 413 -1.49 22.34 -22.48
C ASN A 413 -2.05 21.99 -21.08
N LEU A 414 -1.88 20.74 -20.63
CA LEU A 414 -2.46 20.27 -19.37
C LEU A 414 -1.43 20.23 -18.26
N LEU A 415 -1.86 20.66 -17.07
CA LEU A 415 -1.11 20.48 -15.84
C LEU A 415 -1.15 19.03 -15.38
N VAL A 416 0.02 18.50 -15.04
CA VAL A 416 0.21 17.16 -14.50
C VAL A 416 0.18 17.19 -12.97
N ARG A 417 -0.47 16.19 -12.37
CA ARG A 417 -0.52 16.00 -10.91
C ARG A 417 0.12 14.70 -10.45
N ARG A 418 0.12 13.66 -11.30
CA ARG A 418 0.62 12.32 -10.97
C ARG A 418 1.38 11.70 -12.14
N LEU A 419 2.46 11.00 -11.83
CA LEU A 419 3.26 10.24 -12.77
C LEU A 419 3.48 8.82 -12.22
N TYR A 420 3.29 7.81 -13.05
CA TYR A 420 3.61 6.42 -12.74
C TYR A 420 4.40 5.86 -13.92
N LEU A 421 5.64 5.45 -13.66
CA LEU A 421 6.52 4.83 -14.65
C LEU A 421 6.87 3.43 -14.15
N THR A 422 6.61 2.43 -14.98
CA THR A 422 6.83 1.02 -14.64
C THR A 422 7.56 0.31 -15.76
N ALA A 423 8.66 -0.36 -15.42
CA ALA A 423 9.27 -1.38 -16.25
C ALA A 423 8.52 -2.70 -16.03
N THR A 424 7.88 -3.20 -17.08
CA THR A 424 7.12 -4.46 -17.05
C THR A 424 7.92 -5.58 -17.68
N HIS A 425 7.49 -6.83 -17.45
CA HIS A 425 8.15 -8.03 -17.97
C HIS A 425 9.64 -8.06 -17.62
N VAL A 426 10.00 -7.69 -16.39
CA VAL A 426 11.39 -7.69 -15.96
C VAL A 426 11.87 -9.13 -15.78
N ILE A 427 13.08 -9.38 -16.25
CA ILE A 427 13.75 -10.68 -16.13
C ILE A 427 15.15 -10.48 -15.57
N ASP A 428 15.69 -11.53 -14.93
CA ASP A 428 17.10 -11.55 -14.54
C ASP A 428 17.97 -11.48 -15.79
N GLU A 429 19.03 -10.68 -15.73
CA GLU A 429 19.96 -10.49 -16.85
C GLU A 429 20.57 -11.81 -17.34
N SER A 430 20.74 -12.81 -16.47
CA SER A 430 21.24 -14.14 -16.85
C SER A 430 20.23 -14.99 -17.61
N LEU A 431 18.95 -14.61 -17.60
CA LEU A 431 17.85 -15.33 -18.25
C LEU A 431 17.37 -14.64 -19.53
N VAL A 432 18.11 -13.64 -20.02
CA VAL A 432 17.81 -12.97 -21.29
C VAL A 432 17.90 -14.02 -22.40
N PRO A 433 16.81 -14.26 -23.15
CA PRO A 433 16.86 -15.16 -24.30
C PRO A 433 17.89 -14.65 -25.30
N GLU A 434 18.71 -15.54 -25.86
CA GLU A 434 19.47 -15.20 -27.07
C GLU A 434 18.44 -14.86 -28.16
N GLU A 435 18.39 -13.60 -28.58
CA GLU A 435 17.53 -13.21 -29.68
C GLU A 435 18.11 -13.79 -30.96
N GLU A 436 17.49 -14.87 -31.47
CA GLU A 436 17.76 -15.37 -32.82
C GLU A 436 17.33 -14.29 -33.83
N HIS A 437 18.30 -13.49 -34.26
CA HIS A 437 18.08 -12.50 -35.31
C HIS A 437 18.07 -13.18 -36.67
N PHE A 438 16.87 -13.42 -37.20
CA PHE A 438 16.70 -13.77 -38.61
C PHE A 438 16.79 -12.48 -39.44
N GLU A 439 18.00 -12.12 -39.86
CA GLU A 439 18.26 -10.99 -40.75
C GLU A 439 18.32 -11.49 -42.20
N GLN A 440 17.47 -10.96 -43.10
CA GLN A 440 17.60 -11.23 -44.54
C GLN A 440 18.75 -10.40 -45.09
N MET A 441 19.77 -11.06 -45.64
CA MET A 441 20.93 -10.34 -46.18
C MET A 441 20.60 -9.70 -47.54
N GLU A 442 20.67 -8.38 -47.61
CA GLU A 442 20.68 -7.60 -48.85
C GLU A 442 22.12 -7.35 -49.36
N LEU A 443 22.31 -7.38 -50.68
CA LEU A 443 23.61 -7.28 -51.35
C LEU A 443 24.29 -5.90 -51.20
N PHE A 444 23.51 -4.85 -50.95
CA PHE A 444 23.99 -3.46 -50.89
C PHE A 444 24.20 -2.95 -49.46
N THR A 445 24.01 -3.81 -48.46
CA THR A 445 24.19 -3.47 -47.04
C THR A 445 25.64 -3.67 -46.64
N ASP A 446 26.24 -2.65 -46.01
CA ASP A 446 27.59 -2.73 -45.44
C ASP A 446 27.53 -3.42 -44.06
N TYR A 447 27.66 -4.74 -44.06
CA TYR A 447 27.62 -5.56 -42.84
C TYR A 447 28.83 -5.30 -41.92
N ASP A 448 30.00 -4.98 -42.47
CA ASP A 448 31.19 -4.65 -41.67
C ASP A 448 30.95 -3.37 -40.84
N ALA A 449 30.26 -2.38 -41.42
CA ALA A 449 29.86 -1.18 -40.71
C ALA A 449 28.81 -1.47 -39.63
N ILE A 450 27.83 -2.35 -39.89
CA ILE A 450 26.81 -2.76 -38.91
C ILE A 450 27.45 -3.53 -37.74
N GLU A 451 28.36 -4.45 -38.02
CA GLU A 451 29.04 -5.24 -36.98
C GLU A 451 29.92 -4.35 -36.10
N LYS A 452 30.72 -3.45 -36.68
CA LYS A 452 31.48 -2.44 -35.92
C LYS A 452 30.58 -1.55 -35.07
N GLN A 453 29.39 -1.19 -35.58
CA GLN A 453 28.43 -0.41 -34.82
C GLN A 453 27.84 -1.21 -33.65
N LYS A 454 27.49 -2.49 -33.86
CA LYS A 454 27.03 -3.42 -32.81
C LYS A 454 28.08 -3.60 -31.73
N GLU A 455 29.35 -3.82 -32.09
CA GLU A 455 30.47 -3.94 -31.15
C GLU A 455 30.66 -2.67 -30.32
N LYS A 456 30.60 -1.51 -30.96
CA LYS A 456 30.71 -0.21 -30.30
C LYS A 456 29.57 0.02 -29.31
N ASP A 457 28.33 -0.28 -29.72
CA ASP A 457 27.15 -0.14 -28.88
C ASP A 457 27.22 -1.09 -27.66
N ALA A 458 27.70 -2.32 -27.85
CA ALA A 458 27.94 -3.26 -26.76
C ALA A 458 29.01 -2.75 -25.77
N ALA A 459 30.13 -2.23 -26.27
CA ALA A 459 31.19 -1.66 -25.43
C ALA A 459 30.71 -0.43 -24.65
N ASP A 460 29.92 0.44 -25.27
CA ASP A 460 29.32 1.62 -24.62
C ASP A 460 28.32 1.20 -23.52
N GLN A 461 27.51 0.18 -23.76
CA GLN A 461 26.59 -0.38 -22.75
C GLN A 461 27.36 -0.98 -21.57
N GLU A 462 28.43 -1.73 -21.81
CA GLU A 462 29.24 -2.30 -20.73
C GLU A 462 29.89 -1.19 -19.89
N ARG A 463 30.39 -0.14 -20.54
CA ARG A 463 30.94 1.04 -19.88
C ARG A 463 29.88 1.76 -19.03
N GLU A 464 28.68 1.96 -19.55
CA GLU A 464 27.56 2.58 -18.81
C GLU A 464 27.20 1.74 -17.59
N LYS A 465 27.13 0.42 -17.74
CA LYS A 465 26.83 -0.50 -16.63
C LYS A 465 27.87 -0.46 -15.52
N ARG A 466 29.16 -0.39 -15.86
CA ARG A 466 30.24 -0.19 -14.87
C ARG A 466 30.07 1.13 -14.12
N TRP A 467 29.67 2.19 -14.83
CA TRP A 467 29.40 3.49 -14.22
C TRP A 467 28.18 3.45 -13.30
N GLN A 468 27.07 2.84 -13.71
CA GLN A 468 25.87 2.66 -12.88
C GLN A 468 26.18 1.91 -11.59
N LYS A 469 26.98 0.83 -11.65
CA LYS A 469 27.43 0.09 -10.46
C LYS A 469 28.24 0.98 -9.51
N ALA A 470 29.19 1.76 -10.03
CA ALA A 470 29.97 2.68 -9.21
C ALA A 470 29.09 3.75 -8.54
N VAL A 471 28.09 4.29 -9.26
CA VAL A 471 27.12 5.24 -8.71
C VAL A 471 26.28 4.60 -7.60
N LEU A 472 25.82 3.37 -7.80
CA LEU A 472 25.07 2.61 -6.79
C LEU A 472 25.89 2.38 -5.52
N ASP A 473 27.15 1.97 -5.65
CA ASP A 473 28.03 1.73 -4.51
C ASP A 473 28.24 3.01 -3.67
N ILE A 474 28.47 4.14 -4.34
CA ILE A 474 28.60 5.44 -3.68
C ILE A 474 27.28 5.84 -3.00
N LYS A 475 26.14 5.67 -3.66
CA LYS A 475 24.82 5.96 -3.09
C LYS A 475 24.48 5.08 -1.89
N LYS A 476 24.88 3.80 -1.90
CA LYS A 476 24.70 2.89 -0.75
C LYS A 476 25.54 3.31 0.45
N LYS A 477 26.79 3.75 0.22
CA LYS A 477 27.71 4.13 1.30
C LYS A 477 27.43 5.52 1.89
N TYR A 478 27.12 6.50 1.05
CA TYR A 478 27.01 7.92 1.46
C TYR A 478 25.59 8.48 1.37
N GLY A 479 24.61 7.67 0.94
CA GLY A 479 23.21 8.05 0.80
C GLY A 479 22.80 8.43 -0.62
N LYS A 480 21.48 8.41 -0.88
CA LYS A 480 20.91 8.58 -2.23
C LYS A 480 21.24 9.93 -2.90
N ASN A 481 21.52 10.97 -2.11
CA ASN A 481 21.90 12.31 -2.58
C ASN A 481 23.42 12.50 -2.76
N ALA A 482 24.24 11.46 -2.58
CA ALA A 482 25.70 11.56 -2.73
C ALA A 482 26.12 11.86 -4.17
N ILE A 483 25.41 11.33 -5.16
CA ILE A 483 25.61 11.62 -6.58
C ILE A 483 24.26 12.00 -7.20
N LEU A 484 24.25 13.16 -7.85
CA LEU A 484 23.11 13.73 -8.56
C LEU A 484 23.55 14.17 -9.95
N ARG A 485 22.63 14.13 -10.91
CA ARG A 485 22.84 14.70 -12.26
C ARG A 485 22.50 16.17 -12.26
N GLY A 486 23.03 16.92 -13.23
CA GLY A 486 22.73 18.36 -13.40
C GLY A 486 21.22 18.65 -13.45
N MET A 487 20.44 17.78 -14.09
CA MET A 487 18.98 17.90 -14.18
C MET A 487 18.27 17.89 -12.81
N ASN A 488 18.87 17.29 -11.77
CA ASN A 488 18.28 17.27 -10.42
C ASN A 488 18.38 18.62 -9.69
N PHE A 489 19.04 19.62 -10.30
CA PHE A 489 19.16 20.98 -9.79
C PHE A 489 18.31 21.99 -10.60
N GLU A 490 17.66 21.55 -11.67
CA GLU A 490 16.76 22.39 -12.47
C GLU A 490 15.47 22.73 -11.70
N ASP A 491 14.86 23.87 -12.03
CA ASP A 491 13.59 24.29 -11.41
C ASP A 491 12.46 23.32 -11.77
N GLY A 492 11.87 22.69 -10.75
CA GLY A 492 10.86 21.65 -10.88
C GLY A 492 11.40 20.24 -10.63
N ALA A 493 12.70 20.04 -10.54
CA ALA A 493 13.28 18.76 -10.13
C ALA A 493 12.80 18.34 -8.73
N THR A 494 12.62 17.03 -8.51
CA THR A 494 12.09 16.47 -7.27
C THR A 494 12.97 15.38 -6.67
N ALA A 495 13.95 14.84 -7.41
CA ALA A 495 14.76 13.71 -6.95
C ALA A 495 15.47 13.98 -5.62
N ARG A 496 16.00 15.19 -5.42
CA ARG A 496 16.74 15.58 -4.20
C ARG A 496 15.90 15.44 -2.94
N GLU A 497 14.68 15.98 -2.99
CA GLU A 497 13.72 15.91 -1.88
C GLU A 497 13.23 14.47 -1.68
N ARG A 498 12.91 13.78 -2.77
CA ARG A 498 12.44 12.39 -2.74
C ARG A 498 13.46 11.41 -2.17
N ASN A 499 14.74 11.62 -2.43
CA ASN A 499 15.82 10.82 -1.86
C ASN A 499 15.89 10.93 -0.33
N GLY A 500 15.37 12.01 0.25
CA GLY A 500 15.20 12.20 1.68
C GLY A 500 13.87 11.68 2.24
N GLN A 501 13.09 10.94 1.44
CA GLN A 501 11.77 10.43 1.82
C GLN A 501 11.68 8.91 1.70
N ILE A 502 10.82 8.30 2.51
CA ILE A 502 10.38 6.91 2.42
C ILE A 502 8.85 6.92 2.36
N GLY A 503 8.26 6.26 1.37
CA GLY A 503 6.80 6.25 1.19
C GLY A 503 6.17 7.64 0.98
N GLY A 504 6.93 8.65 0.55
CA GLY A 504 6.46 10.05 0.41
C GLY A 504 6.47 10.88 1.69
N HIS A 505 7.01 10.33 2.78
CA HIS A 505 7.21 10.97 4.07
C HIS A 505 8.69 11.17 4.35
N LYS A 506 9.04 12.16 5.18
CA LYS A 506 10.43 12.40 5.56
C LYS A 506 11.02 11.13 6.18
N LYS A 507 12.25 10.80 5.76
CA LYS A 507 12.98 9.61 6.20
C LYS A 507 13.09 9.56 7.72
#